data_AF-K9GUJ3-F1
#
_entry.id   AF-K9GUJ3-F1
#
_cell.length_a   1.000
_cell.length_b   1.000
_cell.length_c   1.000
_cell.angle_alpha   90.00
_cell.angle_beta   90.00
_cell.angle_gamma   90.00
#
_symmetry.space_group_name_H-M   'P 1'
#
loop_
_entity.id
_entity.type
_entity.pdbx_description
1 polymer ?
#
loop_
_entity_poly.entity_id
_entity_poly.type
_entity_poly.pdbx_seq_one_letter_code
_entity_poly.pdbx_strand_id
1 'polypeptide(L)'
;MFSGSSSPPKDRVDALPEAGLDPNSLTLQTDTIGTSPREKRFSPPSAGFFNRRQSEEQGTVGEKKRRSSTVTKAANFFSNAKSSLSLNGRDSSAISTSPSISESPLHKLGKMDPALSVPQGSFNNSAGESAPTARSSFRVGVTEDRNRKCRRTMEDTHAYLYNFLGTPAPTALETNGASSPKGSPAQSPEDSSTVVETDNGYFAIFDGHAGTFAAEWCGKKLHLILEEVMRKSPTTPVPELLDQTFTSVDQQLEKLPVKNSGCTAVTAVLRWEDRVPNSQSATGSSALGPAAAAATKADTNSENIETPTQATPGTPAILPKLQDKAIRQRVLYTANVGDARIVLCRNGKALRLSYDHKGSDENEGRRVANAGGLILNNRVNGVLAVTRALGDAYLKDLVTGHPYTTETVIQPDADEFIILACDGLWDVCSDQESVDLIRNVQDAQQASKILVDHALARFSTDNLSCMVIRLDSNRVKDLINNHTGLIGVDGDPHTKVAGGVSEADKIVERAQKSLVSSGLADNQVAAEKANEETIHRMACSNRKQEPGPAMSIKESNDLPSVDILSPNQSPDDPSGSTQ
;
A
#
# COMPACT_ATOMS: atom_id res chain seq x y z
N MET A 1 47.73 11.50 5.92
CA MET A 1 48.98 10.96 6.53
C MET A 1 48.59 10.30 7.84
N PHE A 2 48.88 9.03 8.13
CA PHE A 2 49.56 7.98 7.34
C PHE A 2 48.72 6.68 7.33
N SER A 3 49.12 5.72 6.49
CA SER A 3 48.47 4.42 6.30
C SER A 3 48.67 3.42 7.44
N GLY A 4 47.72 2.51 7.64
CA GLY A 4 47.91 1.28 8.43
C GLY A 4 47.01 0.15 7.91
N SER A 5 47.59 -0.85 7.24
CA SER A 5 46.88 -2.02 6.71
C SER A 5 47.44 -3.30 7.32
N SER A 6 46.57 -4.25 7.72
CA SER A 6 46.95 -5.63 7.96
C SER A 6 45.75 -6.59 7.87
N SER A 7 46.01 -7.80 7.39
CA SER A 7 45.10 -8.97 7.35
C SER A 7 45.98 -10.23 7.19
N PRO A 8 45.44 -11.44 7.35
CA PRO A 8 45.21 -12.08 8.65
C PRO A 8 46.22 -13.23 8.91
N PRO A 9 46.30 -13.77 10.14
CA PRO A 9 47.03 -15.02 10.39
C PRO A 9 46.32 -16.24 9.79
N LYS A 10 47.11 -17.24 9.41
CA LYS A 10 46.71 -18.61 9.08
C LYS A 10 47.18 -19.59 10.17
N ASP A 11 46.93 -20.88 9.93
CA ASP A 11 47.32 -22.06 10.70
C ASP A 11 46.41 -22.35 11.92
N ARG A 12 46.04 -23.61 12.22
CA ARG A 12 46.42 -24.89 11.56
C ARG A 12 45.29 -25.92 11.64
N VAL A 13 45.40 -27.00 10.86
CA VAL A 13 44.50 -28.15 10.86
C VAL A 13 45.30 -29.38 11.31
N ASP A 14 44.85 -30.05 12.37
CA ASP A 14 45.32 -31.38 12.76
C ASP A 14 44.31 -32.45 12.33
N ALA A 15 44.77 -33.67 12.09
CA ALA A 15 44.01 -34.69 11.36
C ALA A 15 44.20 -36.12 11.88
N LEU A 16 43.37 -37.02 11.34
CA LEU A 16 43.42 -38.49 11.36
C LEU A 16 42.76 -39.21 12.57
N PRO A 17 42.31 -40.48 12.40
CA PRO A 17 42.43 -41.33 11.19
C PRO A 17 41.09 -41.72 10.53
N GLU A 18 41.18 -42.13 9.27
CA GLU A 18 40.12 -42.82 8.53
C GLU A 18 40.03 -44.31 8.89
N ALA A 19 38.87 -44.92 8.62
CA ALA A 19 38.77 -46.35 8.32
C ALA A 19 37.74 -46.53 7.19
N GLY A 20 38.20 -46.70 5.95
CA GLY A 20 37.34 -46.88 4.78
C GLY A 20 37.12 -48.35 4.42
N LEU A 21 36.06 -48.63 3.64
CA LEU A 21 35.89 -49.84 2.83
C LEU A 21 34.99 -49.52 1.62
N ASP A 22 35.35 -50.06 0.45
CA ASP A 22 34.69 -49.80 -0.83
C ASP A 22 33.40 -50.62 -1.05
N PRO A 23 32.45 -50.13 -1.89
CA PRO A 23 31.20 -50.83 -2.19
C PRO A 23 31.30 -51.75 -3.41
N ASN A 24 31.06 -53.06 -3.23
CA ASN A 24 30.51 -53.94 -4.28
C ASN A 24 30.10 -55.34 -3.74
N SER A 25 29.29 -56.06 -4.54
CA SER A 25 28.91 -57.49 -4.40
C SER A 25 27.83 -57.87 -3.37
N LEU A 26 26.86 -58.79 -3.63
CA LEU A 26 26.28 -59.35 -4.88
C LEU A 26 24.91 -60.06 -4.56
N THR A 27 23.97 -60.01 -5.51
CA THR A 27 22.93 -61.04 -5.88
C THR A 27 21.82 -61.60 -4.94
N LEU A 28 20.59 -61.58 -5.50
CA LEU A 28 19.55 -62.65 -5.52
C LEU A 28 18.76 -62.95 -4.21
N GLN A 29 17.53 -63.51 -4.21
CA GLN A 29 16.75 -64.16 -5.29
C GLN A 29 15.20 -64.06 -5.08
N THR A 30 14.42 -63.92 -6.17
CA THR A 30 13.00 -64.37 -6.40
C THR A 30 11.88 -63.97 -5.41
N ASP A 31 10.61 -63.78 -5.81
CA ASP A 31 9.85 -64.49 -6.86
C ASP A 31 9.07 -63.63 -7.88
N THR A 32 8.62 -64.29 -8.96
CA THR A 32 7.81 -63.74 -10.07
C THR A 32 6.33 -64.18 -9.96
N ILE A 33 5.34 -63.47 -10.52
CA ILE A 33 4.75 -63.61 -11.89
C ILE A 33 3.62 -62.56 -11.97
N GLY A 34 3.27 -61.91 -13.09
CA GLY A 34 3.89 -61.88 -14.42
C GLY A 34 3.00 -61.24 -15.50
N THR A 35 3.64 -60.76 -16.59
CA THR A 35 3.10 -60.43 -17.92
C THR A 35 2.02 -59.33 -18.13
N SER A 36 2.43 -58.35 -18.95
CA SER A 36 1.64 -57.38 -19.75
C SER A 36 1.35 -58.00 -21.16
N PRO A 37 1.06 -57.31 -22.31
CA PRO A 37 1.01 -55.86 -22.61
C PRO A 37 -0.02 -55.33 -23.66
N ARG A 38 -0.01 -53.99 -23.86
CA ARG A 38 0.12 -53.27 -25.17
C ARG A 38 -1.06 -52.45 -25.77
N GLU A 39 -0.82 -51.13 -25.83
CA GLU A 39 -1.19 -50.08 -26.82
C GLU A 39 -2.34 -50.31 -27.86
N LYS A 40 -3.33 -49.37 -27.95
CA LYS A 40 -3.41 -48.31 -29.02
C LYS A 40 -4.71 -47.44 -29.03
N ARG A 41 -4.47 -46.12 -29.19
CA ARG A 41 -5.24 -44.96 -29.74
C ARG A 41 -6.75 -45.00 -30.13
N PHE A 42 -7.32 -43.78 -30.06
CA PHE A 42 -8.46 -43.17 -30.83
C PHE A 42 -9.88 -43.18 -30.23
N SER A 43 -10.73 -42.29 -30.78
CA SER A 43 -11.84 -41.60 -30.09
C SER A 43 -13.22 -41.72 -30.83
N PRO A 44 -14.21 -40.81 -30.62
CA PRO A 44 -15.57 -41.09 -30.13
C PRO A 44 -16.61 -41.41 -31.24
N PRO A 45 -17.92 -41.54 -30.92
CA PRO A 45 -18.84 -40.40 -31.14
C PRO A 45 -20.04 -40.33 -30.13
N SER A 46 -21.24 -39.93 -30.57
CA SER A 46 -22.31 -39.33 -29.74
C SER A 46 -23.77 -39.69 -30.16
N ALA A 47 -24.72 -39.29 -29.30
CA ALA A 47 -26.17 -39.06 -29.54
C ALA A 47 -27.14 -40.28 -29.67
N GLY A 48 -28.40 -40.06 -29.24
CA GLY A 48 -29.53 -41.00 -29.43
C GLY A 48 -30.71 -40.80 -28.46
N PHE A 49 -31.83 -40.20 -28.92
CA PHE A 49 -33.10 -40.04 -28.17
C PHE A 49 -33.95 -41.34 -28.17
N PHE A 50 -34.97 -41.45 -27.29
CA PHE A 50 -36.36 -41.75 -27.73
C PHE A 50 -37.47 -41.48 -26.67
N ASN A 51 -38.73 -41.61 -27.11
CA ASN A 51 -40.05 -41.28 -26.52
C ASN A 51 -40.74 -42.54 -25.88
N ARG A 52 -41.94 -42.58 -25.26
CA ARG A 52 -42.90 -41.66 -24.55
C ARG A 52 -44.24 -42.41 -24.33
N ARG A 53 -45.11 -41.98 -23.38
CA ARG A 53 -46.57 -42.31 -23.23
C ARG A 53 -46.92 -43.75 -22.77
N GLN A 54 -48.08 -44.06 -22.14
CA GLN A 54 -49.13 -43.37 -21.33
C GLN A 54 -49.76 -44.49 -20.41
N SER A 55 -50.90 -44.50 -19.70
CA SER A 55 -52.11 -43.66 -19.52
C SER A 55 -52.93 -44.10 -18.28
N GLU A 56 -53.63 -43.16 -17.61
CA GLU A 56 -55.03 -43.15 -17.08
C GLU A 56 -55.67 -44.44 -16.47
N GLU A 57 -56.57 -44.46 -15.46
CA GLU A 57 -57.40 -43.48 -14.69
C GLU A 57 -57.80 -44.10 -13.29
N GLN A 58 -58.81 -43.80 -12.43
CA GLN A 58 -59.97 -42.87 -12.26
C GLN A 58 -60.39 -42.76 -10.76
N GLY A 59 -60.91 -41.61 -10.29
CA GLY A 59 -61.90 -41.47 -9.17
C GLY A 59 -61.45 -41.68 -7.68
N THR A 60 -62.00 -41.01 -6.65
CA THR A 60 -63.06 -39.96 -6.56
C THR A 60 -62.88 -39.00 -5.35
N VAL A 61 -63.32 -37.73 -5.53
CA VAL A 61 -63.81 -36.70 -4.56
C VAL A 61 -63.04 -36.37 -3.25
N GLY A 62 -62.63 -35.10 -3.12
CA GLY A 62 -62.29 -34.45 -1.84
C GLY A 62 -61.64 -33.06 -2.03
N GLU A 63 -62.40 -31.96 -1.89
CA GLU A 63 -61.88 -30.60 -2.18
C GLU A 63 -60.95 -30.01 -1.11
N LYS A 64 -59.81 -29.44 -1.55
CA LYS A 64 -59.50 -28.02 -1.29
C LYS A 64 -58.44 -27.43 -2.25
N LYS A 65 -58.68 -26.20 -2.68
CA LYS A 65 -57.73 -25.30 -3.38
C LYS A 65 -56.47 -25.10 -2.52
N ARG A 66 -55.25 -24.89 -3.04
CA ARG A 66 -54.84 -24.27 -4.32
C ARG A 66 -53.40 -24.71 -4.71
N ARG A 67 -53.14 -24.88 -6.02
CA ARG A 67 -51.89 -24.58 -6.80
C ARG A 67 -50.62 -24.19 -5.98
N SER A 68 -49.44 -24.83 -6.09
CA SER A 68 -48.66 -25.29 -7.27
C SER A 68 -48.33 -24.17 -8.28
N SER A 69 -47.14 -23.99 -8.84
CA SER A 69 -45.78 -24.55 -8.64
C SER A 69 -44.82 -23.74 -9.53
N THR A 70 -43.49 -23.84 -9.34
CA THR A 70 -42.43 -23.56 -10.37
C THR A 70 -42.34 -22.11 -10.95
N VAL A 71 -41.19 -21.56 -11.38
CA VAL A 71 -39.77 -21.98 -11.33
C VAL A 71 -38.84 -20.75 -11.34
N THR A 72 -37.66 -20.91 -10.75
CA THR A 72 -36.37 -20.21 -10.98
C THR A 72 -36.34 -18.91 -11.82
N LYS A 73 -36.45 -17.73 -11.18
CA LYS A 73 -35.88 -16.46 -11.73
C LYS A 73 -35.63 -15.35 -10.69
N ALA A 74 -34.82 -15.62 -9.66
CA ALA A 74 -34.50 -14.64 -8.60
C ALA A 74 -33.05 -14.76 -8.09
N ALA A 75 -32.07 -14.31 -8.90
CA ALA A 75 -30.65 -14.28 -8.52
C ALA A 75 -29.96 -12.91 -8.73
N ASN A 76 -30.48 -12.07 -9.63
CA ASN A 76 -29.84 -10.80 -10.03
C ASN A 76 -30.68 -9.57 -9.59
N PHE A 77 -30.95 -9.41 -8.29
CA PHE A 77 -31.77 -8.28 -7.81
C PHE A 77 -31.42 -7.71 -6.40
N PHE A 78 -30.31 -8.13 -5.78
CA PHE A 78 -29.95 -7.71 -4.41
C PHE A 78 -28.62 -6.93 -4.29
N SER A 79 -28.02 -6.51 -5.39
CA SER A 79 -26.71 -5.82 -5.39
C SER A 79 -26.79 -4.31 -5.09
N ASN A 80 -27.84 -3.61 -5.55
CA ASN A 80 -27.88 -2.13 -5.62
C ASN A 80 -28.84 -1.51 -4.60
N ALA A 81 -28.71 -1.87 -3.31
CA ALA A 81 -29.63 -1.43 -2.25
C ALA A 81 -28.94 -0.95 -0.95
N LYS A 82 -27.90 -0.12 -1.07
CA LYS A 82 -27.34 0.66 0.06
C LYS A 82 -27.10 2.15 -0.19
N SER A 83 -27.20 2.62 -1.44
CA SER A 83 -26.92 4.01 -1.83
C SER A 83 -28.19 4.78 -2.22
N SER A 84 -29.28 4.62 -1.46
CA SER A 84 -30.45 5.51 -1.56
C SER A 84 -31.30 5.48 -0.28
N LEU A 85 -31.19 6.54 0.51
CA LEU A 85 -32.16 6.92 1.57
C LEU A 85 -32.49 8.42 1.48
N SER A 86 -32.64 8.93 0.26
CA SER A 86 -33.19 10.26 -0.02
C SER A 86 -34.73 10.24 0.07
N LEU A 87 -35.25 10.13 1.30
CA LEU A 87 -36.67 10.36 1.57
C LEU A 87 -37.00 11.85 1.46
N ASN A 88 -37.85 12.23 0.51
CA ASN A 88 -38.66 13.43 0.63
C ASN A 88 -39.91 13.31 -0.25
N GLY A 89 -41.11 13.65 0.25
CA GLY A 89 -42.31 13.34 -0.53
C GLY A 89 -43.71 13.53 0.06
N ARG A 90 -43.95 14.43 1.03
CA ARG A 90 -45.13 15.36 1.11
C ARG A 90 -45.38 15.94 2.50
N ASP A 91 -46.10 17.06 2.48
CA ASP A 91 -46.34 17.97 3.59
C ASP A 91 -47.29 17.42 4.66
N SER A 92 -46.94 17.68 5.93
CA SER A 92 -47.85 17.75 7.07
C SER A 92 -47.16 18.53 8.20
N SER A 93 -47.82 19.56 8.73
CA SER A 93 -47.22 20.47 9.70
C SER A 93 -47.16 19.87 11.11
N ALA A 94 -45.98 19.41 11.53
CA ALA A 94 -45.70 19.05 12.93
C ALA A 94 -44.24 19.40 13.28
N ILE A 95 -44.04 20.23 14.31
CA ILE A 95 -42.71 20.47 14.88
C ILE A 95 -42.33 19.22 15.69
N SER A 96 -41.29 18.51 15.26
CA SER A 96 -40.71 17.39 16.01
C SER A 96 -39.19 17.48 15.94
N THR A 97 -38.56 17.66 17.09
CA THR A 97 -37.10 17.71 17.23
C THR A 97 -36.52 16.30 17.15
N SER A 98 -36.05 15.89 15.96
CA SER A 98 -35.31 14.66 15.78
C SER A 98 -33.87 14.78 16.33
N PRO A 99 -33.30 13.72 16.92
CA PRO A 99 -31.92 13.73 17.38
C PRO A 99 -30.95 13.75 16.19
N SER A 100 -29.88 14.53 16.29
CA SER A 100 -28.87 14.64 15.26
C SER A 100 -28.11 13.33 15.09
N ILE A 101 -28.23 12.70 13.92
CA ILE A 101 -27.34 11.60 13.52
C ILE A 101 -25.93 12.18 13.44
N SER A 102 -25.00 11.66 14.23
CA SER A 102 -23.63 12.15 14.27
C SER A 102 -22.88 11.75 13.01
N GLU A 103 -22.77 12.67 12.04
CA GLU A 103 -21.91 12.48 10.86
C GLU A 103 -20.49 12.06 11.27
N SER A 104 -19.88 11.14 10.51
CA SER A 104 -18.52 10.67 10.77
C SER A 104 -17.49 11.80 10.63
N PRO A 105 -16.31 11.71 11.30
CA PRO A 105 -15.26 12.71 11.15
C PRO A 105 -14.87 12.94 9.69
N LEU A 106 -14.69 11.87 8.92
CA LEU A 106 -14.31 11.96 7.51
C LEU A 106 -15.39 12.64 6.65
N HIS A 107 -16.69 12.40 6.91
CA HIS A 107 -17.78 13.07 6.19
C HIS A 107 -17.84 14.58 6.48
N LYS A 108 -17.46 15.01 7.69
CA LYS A 108 -17.36 16.43 8.03
C LYS A 108 -16.17 17.09 7.31
N LEU A 109 -15.02 16.41 7.27
CA LEU A 109 -13.84 16.87 6.52
C LEU A 109 -14.09 16.87 5.00
N GLY A 110 -14.87 15.93 4.46
CA GLY A 110 -15.23 15.83 3.04
C GLY A 110 -16.06 17.01 2.50
N LYS A 111 -16.68 17.81 3.37
CA LYS A 111 -17.32 19.08 3.00
C LYS A 111 -16.30 20.21 2.76
N MET A 112 -15.04 19.99 3.11
CA MET A 112 -13.94 20.96 3.06
C MET A 112 -12.87 20.55 2.05
N ASP A 113 -12.60 19.25 1.95
CA ASP A 113 -11.68 18.64 1.00
C ASP A 113 -12.42 17.67 0.06
N PRO A 114 -12.60 18.03 -1.23
CA PRO A 114 -13.28 17.17 -2.21
C PRO A 114 -12.64 15.78 -2.38
N ALA A 115 -11.33 15.62 -2.12
CA ALA A 115 -10.67 14.32 -2.20
C ALA A 115 -11.22 13.34 -1.15
N LEU A 116 -11.55 13.83 0.04
CA LEU A 116 -12.14 13.00 1.10
C LEU A 116 -13.59 12.59 0.79
N SER A 117 -14.24 13.29 -0.13
CA SER A 117 -15.57 12.97 -0.67
C SER A 117 -15.55 12.13 -1.95
N VAL A 118 -14.38 11.72 -2.46
CA VAL A 118 -14.29 10.77 -3.58
C VAL A 118 -15.03 9.46 -3.21
N PRO A 119 -15.99 8.98 -4.03
CA PRO A 119 -16.64 7.70 -3.80
C PRO A 119 -15.67 6.55 -4.08
N GLN A 120 -15.80 5.44 -3.36
CA GLN A 120 -15.05 4.21 -3.66
C GLN A 120 -15.41 3.69 -5.06
N GLY A 121 -14.40 3.29 -5.83
CA GLY A 121 -14.56 2.68 -7.14
C GLY A 121 -14.67 1.15 -7.09
N SER A 122 -14.47 0.53 -8.24
CA SER A 122 -14.32 -0.91 -8.43
C SER A 122 -13.44 -1.55 -7.34
N PHE A 123 -13.87 -2.71 -6.85
CA PHE A 123 -13.26 -3.47 -5.76
C PHE A 123 -13.10 -2.72 -4.41
N ASN A 124 -13.83 -1.63 -4.21
CA ASN A 124 -13.77 -0.70 -3.05
C ASN A 124 -12.53 0.23 -3.04
N ASN A 125 -11.90 0.43 -4.21
CA ASN A 125 -10.75 1.31 -4.38
C ASN A 125 -11.01 2.72 -3.83
N SER A 126 -10.26 3.13 -2.81
CA SER A 126 -10.47 4.43 -2.15
C SER A 126 -9.78 5.60 -2.85
N ALA A 127 -8.98 5.35 -3.90
CA ALA A 127 -8.61 6.40 -4.87
C ALA A 127 -9.74 6.72 -5.87
N GLY A 128 -10.84 5.95 -5.88
CA GLY A 128 -11.98 6.12 -6.77
C GLY A 128 -11.97 5.16 -7.96
N GLU A 129 -12.69 5.50 -9.03
CA GLU A 129 -12.78 4.64 -10.21
C GLU A 129 -11.54 4.77 -11.10
N SER A 130 -10.75 3.69 -11.16
CA SER A 130 -9.57 3.56 -12.03
C SER A 130 -9.58 2.20 -12.72
N ALA A 131 -9.28 2.18 -14.02
CA ALA A 131 -9.43 1.01 -14.88
C ALA A 131 -8.26 0.89 -15.89
N PRO A 132 -7.87 -0.34 -16.29
CA PRO A 132 -6.79 -0.54 -17.25
C PRO A 132 -7.15 0.03 -18.63
N THR A 133 -6.19 0.71 -19.26
CA THR A 133 -6.31 1.14 -20.65
C THR A 133 -5.95 -0.01 -21.60
N ALA A 134 -6.12 0.23 -22.92
CA ALA A 134 -5.63 -0.69 -23.95
C ALA A 134 -4.08 -0.84 -23.96
N ARG A 135 -3.35 -0.03 -23.18
CA ARG A 135 -1.88 -0.03 -23.13
C ARG A 135 -1.30 -0.50 -21.81
N SER A 136 -2.10 -0.51 -20.73
CA SER A 136 -1.65 -0.87 -19.38
C SER A 136 -0.89 -2.20 -19.38
N SER A 137 0.37 -2.16 -18.95
CA SER A 137 1.30 -3.30 -18.88
C SER A 137 1.14 -4.16 -17.63
N PHE A 138 0.03 -3.99 -16.91
CA PHE A 138 -0.29 -4.73 -15.69
C PHE A 138 -1.81 -4.85 -15.49
N ARG A 139 -2.25 -5.76 -14.62
CA ARG A 139 -3.64 -5.88 -14.14
C ARG A 139 -3.66 -6.05 -12.63
N VAL A 140 -4.49 -5.26 -11.97
CA VAL A 140 -4.74 -5.27 -10.52
C VAL A 140 -5.99 -6.10 -10.23
N GLY A 141 -5.93 -6.91 -9.18
CA GLY A 141 -7.08 -7.52 -8.52
C GLY A 141 -6.97 -7.35 -7.01
N VAL A 142 -8.07 -7.08 -6.33
CA VAL A 142 -8.11 -6.83 -4.88
C VAL A 142 -9.21 -7.67 -4.25
N THR A 143 -8.89 -8.38 -3.17
CA THR A 143 -9.89 -9.05 -2.34
C THR A 143 -9.73 -8.61 -0.90
N GLU A 144 -10.85 -8.19 -0.31
CA GLU A 144 -10.98 -7.91 1.11
C GLU A 144 -11.99 -8.88 1.75
N ASP A 145 -11.70 -9.37 2.97
CA ASP A 145 -12.70 -9.96 3.86
C ASP A 145 -12.50 -9.42 5.27
N ARG A 146 -13.60 -8.91 5.84
CA ARG A 146 -13.64 -8.38 7.21
C ARG A 146 -13.40 -9.44 8.28
N ASN A 147 -13.46 -10.73 7.95
CA ASN A 147 -13.37 -11.82 8.90
C ASN A 147 -14.36 -11.64 10.07
N ARG A 148 -15.66 -11.61 9.74
CA ARG A 148 -16.75 -11.28 10.68
C ARG A 148 -16.86 -12.23 11.89
N LYS A 149 -16.10 -13.33 11.91
CA LYS A 149 -15.95 -14.23 13.06
C LYS A 149 -15.14 -13.58 14.18
N CYS A 150 -14.17 -12.73 13.83
CA CYS A 150 -13.15 -12.19 14.73
C CYS A 150 -13.19 -10.66 14.83
N ARG A 151 -13.36 -9.92 13.72
CA ARG A 151 -13.33 -8.44 13.73
C ARG A 151 -14.72 -7.78 13.67
N ARG A 152 -14.91 -6.75 14.48
CA ARG A 152 -16.16 -5.94 14.59
C ARG A 152 -16.29 -4.85 13.54
N THR A 153 -15.19 -4.56 12.85
CA THR A 153 -14.94 -3.47 11.91
C THR A 153 -14.14 -4.01 10.72
N MET A 154 -14.18 -3.31 9.58
CA MET A 154 -13.11 -3.38 8.58
C MET A 154 -12.31 -2.11 8.86
N GLU A 155 -11.05 -2.24 9.26
CA GLU A 155 -10.21 -1.06 9.50
C GLU A 155 -9.17 -0.85 8.39
N ASP A 156 -8.85 -1.89 7.62
CA ASP A 156 -8.08 -1.76 6.39
C ASP A 156 -8.76 -0.84 5.37
N THR A 157 -7.95 -0.32 4.46
CA THR A 157 -8.37 0.36 3.23
C THR A 157 -7.29 0.15 2.18
N HIS A 158 -7.65 0.20 0.90
CA HIS A 158 -6.67 0.12 -0.19
C HIS A 158 -6.94 1.20 -1.25
N ALA A 159 -5.90 1.51 -2.02
CA ALA A 159 -5.95 2.49 -3.09
C ALA A 159 -5.08 2.03 -4.28
N TYR A 160 -5.59 2.16 -5.51
CA TYR A 160 -4.80 1.95 -6.72
C TYR A 160 -5.17 2.93 -7.83
N LEU A 161 -4.22 3.22 -8.71
CA LEU A 161 -4.42 3.97 -9.94
C LEU A 161 -3.67 3.26 -11.08
N TYR A 162 -4.34 3.08 -12.22
CA TYR A 162 -3.76 2.49 -13.43
C TYR A 162 -2.94 3.48 -14.25
N ASN A 163 -3.14 4.78 -14.02
CA ASN A 163 -2.63 5.86 -14.85
C ASN A 163 -2.22 7.06 -13.97
N PHE A 164 -1.30 6.79 -13.04
CA PHE A 164 -0.65 7.73 -12.13
C PHE A 164 0.29 8.71 -12.87
N LEU A 165 0.84 9.70 -12.15
CA LEU A 165 1.69 10.79 -12.67
C LEU A 165 2.77 10.31 -13.67
N GLY A 166 2.99 11.11 -14.71
CA GLY A 166 4.08 10.92 -15.69
C GLY A 166 5.46 11.06 -15.07
N THR A 167 6.48 10.41 -15.64
CA THR A 167 7.87 10.64 -15.25
C THR A 167 8.37 11.94 -15.87
N PRO A 168 8.84 12.92 -15.08
CA PRO A 168 9.43 14.14 -15.61
C PRO A 168 10.61 13.84 -16.55
N ALA A 169 10.46 14.21 -17.82
CA ALA A 169 11.56 14.16 -18.76
C ALA A 169 12.59 15.25 -18.43
N PRO A 170 13.88 14.92 -18.43
CA PRO A 170 14.93 15.92 -18.27
C PRO A 170 15.17 16.62 -19.62
N THR A 171 14.28 17.54 -19.96
CA THR A 171 14.49 18.48 -21.08
C THR A 171 15.70 19.37 -20.79
N ALA A 172 16.47 19.69 -21.84
CA ALA A 172 17.39 20.82 -21.76
C ALA A 172 16.56 22.10 -21.57
N LEU A 173 17.08 23.05 -20.79
CA LEU A 173 16.42 24.34 -20.54
C LEU A 173 16.20 25.09 -21.86
N GLU A 174 14.95 25.14 -22.33
CA GLU A 174 14.58 26.03 -23.43
C GLU A 174 14.61 27.49 -22.94
N THR A 175 15.78 28.12 -23.11
CA THR A 175 15.94 29.55 -22.93
C THR A 175 15.20 30.30 -24.04
N ASN A 176 13.95 30.70 -23.79
CA ASN A 176 13.40 31.97 -24.27
C ASN A 176 12.07 32.32 -23.58
N GLY A 177 11.93 33.58 -23.15
CA GLY A 177 10.66 34.11 -22.67
C GLY A 177 9.74 34.50 -23.83
N ALA A 178 8.51 33.99 -23.85
CA ALA A 178 7.45 34.42 -24.75
C ALA A 178 6.18 34.71 -23.94
N SER A 179 5.46 35.79 -24.29
CA SER A 179 4.35 36.31 -23.51
C SER A 179 3.10 35.43 -23.53
N SER A 180 2.44 35.29 -22.39
CA SER A 180 1.11 34.65 -22.27
C SER A 180 0.08 35.32 -23.18
N PRO A 181 -0.56 34.60 -24.12
CA PRO A 181 -1.66 35.16 -24.92
C PRO A 181 -2.92 35.28 -24.06
N LYS A 182 -3.48 36.49 -23.95
CA LYS A 182 -4.81 36.69 -23.34
C LYS A 182 -5.89 36.20 -24.30
N GLY A 183 -6.58 35.11 -23.95
CA GLY A 183 -7.79 34.63 -24.62
C GLY A 183 -9.06 35.10 -23.88
N SER A 184 -10.06 35.59 -24.63
CA SER A 184 -11.34 36.06 -24.09
C SER A 184 -12.32 34.90 -23.80
N PRO A 185 -13.19 35.00 -22.78
CA PRO A 185 -14.11 33.93 -22.42
C PRO A 185 -15.43 33.99 -23.21
N ALA A 186 -15.72 32.98 -24.05
CA ALA A 186 -17.08 32.62 -24.47
C ALA A 186 -17.13 31.31 -25.30
N GLN A 187 -17.46 30.17 -24.68
CA GLN A 187 -18.23 29.07 -25.29
C GLN A 187 -18.71 28.05 -24.24
N SER A 188 -19.53 27.08 -24.66
CA SER A 188 -20.40 26.25 -23.82
C SER A 188 -19.70 25.18 -22.96
N PRO A 189 -20.29 24.75 -21.83
CA PRO A 189 -19.68 23.79 -20.92
C PRO A 189 -19.90 22.32 -21.35
N GLU A 190 -18.93 21.77 -22.08
CA GLU A 190 -18.72 20.31 -22.17
C GLU A 190 -17.31 19.93 -21.67
N ASP A 191 -17.14 18.68 -21.24
CA ASP A 191 -16.08 18.23 -20.32
C ASP A 191 -14.70 18.12 -21.02
N SER A 192 -13.94 19.22 -21.05
CA SER A 192 -12.75 19.38 -21.90
C SER A 192 -11.41 18.92 -21.33
N SER A 193 -11.32 18.59 -20.03
CA SER A 193 -10.08 18.05 -19.42
C SER A 193 -9.82 16.62 -19.90
N THR A 194 -8.72 16.37 -20.59
CA THR A 194 -8.35 15.02 -21.09
C THR A 194 -7.32 14.38 -20.16
N VAL A 195 -7.42 13.07 -19.90
CA VAL A 195 -6.47 12.39 -19.01
C VAL A 195 -5.19 12.07 -19.79
N VAL A 196 -4.03 12.44 -19.23
CA VAL A 196 -2.70 12.16 -19.79
C VAL A 196 -2.38 10.67 -19.62
N GLU A 197 -2.13 9.92 -20.69
CA GLU A 197 -1.90 8.47 -20.58
C GLU A 197 -0.44 8.13 -20.27
N THR A 198 -0.19 7.36 -19.21
CA THR A 198 1.15 7.11 -18.66
C THR A 198 1.53 5.63 -18.52
N ASP A 199 0.57 4.71 -18.35
CA ASP A 199 0.86 3.34 -17.90
C ASP A 199 1.69 3.30 -16.58
N ASN A 200 1.73 4.39 -15.80
CA ASN A 200 2.37 4.39 -14.48
C ASN A 200 1.32 3.97 -13.44
N GLY A 201 1.66 2.99 -12.59
CA GLY A 201 0.78 2.47 -11.56
C GLY A 201 1.11 3.00 -10.18
N TYR A 202 0.06 3.29 -9.39
CA TYR A 202 0.15 3.47 -7.93
C TYR A 202 -0.66 2.36 -7.26
N PHE A 203 -0.12 1.76 -6.20
CA PHE A 203 -0.75 0.70 -5.42
C PHE A 203 -0.49 0.91 -3.93
N ALA A 204 -1.49 0.80 -3.07
CA ALA A 204 -1.29 0.85 -1.63
C ALA A 204 -2.34 0.04 -0.85
N ILE A 205 -1.92 -0.50 0.29
CA ILE A 205 -2.77 -1.05 1.34
C ILE A 205 -2.43 -0.35 2.65
N PHE A 206 -3.48 -0.02 3.40
CA PHE A 206 -3.44 0.60 4.71
C PHE A 206 -4.13 -0.35 5.68
N ASP A 207 -3.46 -0.79 6.73
CA ASP A 207 -4.06 -1.60 7.80
C ASP A 207 -4.40 -0.67 8.96
N GLY A 208 -5.68 -0.57 9.34
CA GLY A 208 -6.14 0.41 10.31
C GLY A 208 -6.23 -0.15 11.73
N HIS A 209 -5.85 0.66 12.71
CA HIS A 209 -6.01 0.31 14.12
C HIS A 209 -6.60 1.44 14.95
N ALA A 210 -7.36 1.04 15.98
CA ALA A 210 -8.14 1.93 16.84
C ALA A 210 -9.13 2.82 16.05
N GLY A 211 -9.74 2.25 15.00
CA GLY A 211 -10.71 2.91 14.12
C GLY A 211 -10.18 3.16 12.71
N THR A 212 -11.12 3.25 11.76
CA THR A 212 -10.87 3.28 10.31
C THR A 212 -10.26 4.58 9.79
N PHE A 213 -10.26 5.65 10.60
CA PHE A 213 -10.07 7.03 10.12
C PHE A 213 -8.72 7.29 9.44
N ALA A 214 -7.62 6.81 10.03
CA ALA A 214 -6.29 7.00 9.43
C ALA A 214 -6.15 6.26 8.09
N ALA A 215 -6.62 5.01 8.01
CA ALA A 215 -6.59 4.19 6.79
C ALA A 215 -7.49 4.77 5.68
N GLU A 216 -8.74 5.15 6.01
CA GLU A 216 -9.66 5.81 5.07
C GLU A 216 -9.10 7.14 4.55
N TRP A 217 -8.47 7.95 5.42
CA TRP A 217 -7.85 9.22 5.01
C TRP A 217 -6.64 8.98 4.11
N CYS A 218 -5.74 8.06 4.47
CA CYS A 218 -4.55 7.74 3.67
C CYS A 218 -4.93 7.17 2.29
N GLY A 219 -5.95 6.29 2.21
CA GLY A 219 -6.48 5.78 0.95
C GLY A 219 -6.91 6.89 -0.01
N LYS A 220 -7.52 7.97 0.51
CA LYS A 220 -8.00 9.11 -0.27
C LYS A 220 -6.97 10.22 -0.52
N LYS A 221 -5.87 10.27 0.24
CA LYS A 221 -4.93 11.42 0.23
C LYS A 221 -3.48 11.11 -0.09
N LEU A 222 -2.95 9.92 0.25
CA LEU A 222 -1.50 9.68 0.13
C LEU A 222 -1.03 9.76 -1.34
N HIS A 223 -1.81 9.22 -2.27
CA HIS A 223 -1.51 9.28 -3.71
C HIS A 223 -1.49 10.72 -4.26
N LEU A 224 -2.40 11.59 -3.80
CA LEU A 224 -2.45 13.01 -4.19
C LEU A 224 -1.26 13.80 -3.63
N ILE A 225 -0.89 13.54 -2.37
CA ILE A 225 0.26 14.20 -1.72
C ILE A 225 1.57 13.73 -2.36
N LEU A 226 1.68 12.44 -2.72
CA LEU A 226 2.81 11.90 -3.48
C LEU A 226 2.96 12.58 -4.84
N GLU A 227 1.85 12.73 -5.56
CA GLU A 227 1.82 13.39 -6.86
C GLU A 227 2.17 14.90 -6.75
N GLU A 228 1.68 15.60 -5.72
CA GLU A 228 2.07 16.98 -5.42
C GLU A 228 3.57 17.11 -5.11
N VAL A 229 4.12 16.20 -4.29
CA VAL A 229 5.55 16.16 -3.91
C VAL A 229 6.42 15.84 -5.13
N MET A 230 6.03 14.89 -5.98
CA MET A 230 6.74 14.57 -7.23
C MET A 230 6.74 15.75 -8.22
N ARG A 231 5.62 16.47 -8.37
CA ARG A 231 5.53 17.67 -9.23
C ARG A 231 6.42 18.82 -8.71
N LYS A 232 6.53 19.00 -7.39
CA LYS A 232 7.35 20.04 -6.75
C LYS A 232 8.86 19.78 -6.86
N SER A 233 9.27 18.52 -6.88
CA SER A 233 10.69 18.11 -6.82
C SER A 233 11.03 17.01 -7.85
N PRO A 234 10.88 17.29 -9.16
CA PRO A 234 10.96 16.27 -10.22
C PRO A 234 12.36 15.65 -10.43
N THR A 235 13.41 16.27 -9.87
CA THR A 235 14.80 15.81 -9.95
C THR A 235 15.28 15.04 -8.72
N THR A 236 14.46 14.97 -7.66
CA THR A 236 14.76 14.25 -6.43
C THR A 236 14.50 12.74 -6.60
N PRO A 237 15.31 11.84 -5.99
CA PRO A 237 15.06 10.40 -6.05
C PRO A 237 13.69 10.02 -5.47
N VAL A 238 12.98 9.12 -6.15
CA VAL A 238 11.64 8.65 -5.71
C VAL A 238 11.61 8.07 -4.28
N PRO A 239 12.64 7.33 -3.79
CA PRO A 239 12.69 6.89 -2.40
C PRO A 239 12.68 8.03 -1.37
N GLU A 240 13.27 9.18 -1.70
CA GLU A 240 13.28 10.39 -0.86
C GLU A 240 11.93 11.11 -0.93
N LEU A 241 11.33 11.20 -2.13
CA LEU A 241 9.98 11.74 -2.33
C LEU A 241 8.91 10.91 -1.59
N LEU A 242 9.10 9.59 -1.46
CA LEU A 242 8.25 8.71 -0.66
C LEU A 242 8.38 8.97 0.84
N ASP A 243 9.59 9.16 1.37
CA ASP A 243 9.79 9.56 2.78
C ASP A 243 9.17 10.93 3.09
N GLN A 244 9.42 11.93 2.23
CA GLN A 244 8.80 13.26 2.32
C GLN A 244 7.25 13.19 2.25
N THR A 245 6.70 12.27 1.47
CA THR A 245 5.25 12.05 1.36
C THR A 245 4.69 11.44 2.64
N PHE A 246 5.27 10.35 3.13
CA PHE A 246 4.78 9.65 4.32
C PHE A 246 4.89 10.55 5.56
N THR A 247 6.00 11.26 5.74
CA THR A 247 6.17 12.23 6.84
C THR A 247 5.23 13.44 6.72
N SER A 248 4.95 13.94 5.51
CA SER A 248 3.94 14.98 5.27
C SER A 248 2.52 14.50 5.60
N VAL A 249 2.16 13.27 5.22
CA VAL A 249 0.89 12.63 5.57
C VAL A 249 0.75 12.49 7.09
N ASP A 250 1.78 11.99 7.76
CA ASP A 250 1.81 11.79 9.20
C ASP A 250 1.63 13.11 9.97
N GLN A 251 2.35 14.16 9.56
CA GLN A 251 2.20 15.54 10.06
C GLN A 251 0.85 16.19 9.69
N GLN A 252 0.12 15.70 8.69
CA GLN A 252 -1.23 16.15 8.39
C GLN A 252 -2.24 15.46 9.30
N LEU A 253 -2.17 14.14 9.45
CA LEU A 253 -2.99 13.35 10.37
C LEU A 253 -2.88 13.86 11.82
N GLU A 254 -1.68 14.20 12.27
CA GLU A 254 -1.45 14.67 13.65
C GLU A 254 -2.17 15.99 13.99
N LYS A 255 -2.46 16.81 12.96
CA LYS A 255 -3.21 18.09 13.07
C LYS A 255 -4.73 17.89 13.03
N LEU A 256 -5.21 16.70 12.66
CA LEU A 256 -6.64 16.37 12.64
C LEU A 256 -7.15 16.06 14.06
N PRO A 257 -8.45 16.26 14.34
CA PRO A 257 -9.01 16.08 15.68
C PRO A 257 -9.12 14.62 16.16
N VAL A 258 -8.68 13.63 15.36
CA VAL A 258 -8.74 12.19 15.65
C VAL A 258 -7.32 11.68 15.93
N LYS A 259 -6.79 11.97 17.12
CA LYS A 259 -5.39 11.65 17.50
C LYS A 259 -5.12 10.18 17.86
N ASN A 260 -6.17 9.36 18.03
CA ASN A 260 -6.08 8.00 18.58
C ASN A 260 -6.30 6.89 17.54
N SER A 261 -6.37 7.22 16.25
CA SER A 261 -6.39 6.25 15.15
C SER A 261 -5.04 6.31 14.44
N GLY A 262 -4.58 5.15 13.96
CA GLY A 262 -3.37 5.04 13.16
C GLY A 262 -3.55 3.96 12.08
N CYS A 263 -2.59 3.87 11.19
CA CYS A 263 -2.52 2.77 10.24
C CYS A 263 -1.08 2.41 9.87
N THR A 264 -0.88 1.14 9.54
CA THR A 264 0.25 0.71 8.71
C THR A 264 -0.01 1.15 7.26
N ALA A 265 1.04 1.26 6.46
CA ALA A 265 0.92 1.65 5.06
C ALA A 265 2.04 1.02 4.23
N VAL A 266 1.66 0.12 3.31
CA VAL A 266 2.55 -0.40 2.26
C VAL A 266 2.12 0.17 0.92
N THR A 267 3.04 0.88 0.26
CA THR A 267 2.80 1.61 -1.00
C THR A 267 3.84 1.20 -2.05
N ALA A 268 3.42 1.13 -3.31
CA ALA A 268 4.26 0.87 -4.46
C ALA A 268 3.93 1.79 -5.64
N VAL A 269 4.98 2.25 -6.34
CA VAL A 269 4.88 3.05 -7.58
C VAL A 269 5.61 2.31 -8.68
N LEU A 270 4.90 1.93 -9.73
CA LEU A 270 5.43 1.23 -10.90
C LEU A 270 5.45 2.18 -12.10
N ARG A 271 6.63 2.65 -12.51
CA ARG A 271 6.75 3.72 -13.52
C ARG A 271 7.77 3.42 -14.61
N TRP A 272 7.59 4.05 -15.77
CA TRP A 272 8.58 4.10 -16.84
C TRP A 272 9.60 5.20 -16.57
N GLU A 273 10.89 4.92 -16.71
CA GLU A 273 11.97 5.90 -16.53
C GLU A 273 13.06 5.74 -17.58
N ASP A 274 13.69 6.85 -17.96
CA ASP A 274 14.94 6.84 -18.72
C ASP A 274 16.13 6.81 -17.76
N ARG A 275 16.92 5.74 -17.85
CA ARG A 275 18.00 5.44 -16.90
C ARG A 275 19.33 5.19 -17.59
N VAL A 276 20.39 5.77 -17.06
CA VAL A 276 21.76 5.53 -17.53
C VAL A 276 22.42 4.40 -16.72
N PRO A 277 23.25 3.54 -17.34
CA PRO A 277 24.01 2.52 -16.60
C PRO A 277 24.94 3.15 -15.55
N ASN A 278 24.92 2.60 -14.32
CA ASN A 278 25.73 3.07 -13.21
C ASN A 278 26.12 1.88 -12.29
N SER A 279 27.38 1.48 -12.34
CA SER A 279 27.91 0.36 -11.54
C SER A 279 28.03 0.64 -10.04
N GLN A 280 27.85 1.89 -9.59
CA GLN A 280 27.77 2.25 -8.17
C GLN A 280 26.34 2.21 -7.63
N SER A 281 25.33 2.07 -8.50
CA SER A 281 23.93 1.93 -8.08
C SER A 281 23.62 0.48 -7.71
N ALA A 282 22.84 0.27 -6.64
CA ALA A 282 22.33 -1.04 -6.25
C ALA A 282 21.45 -1.70 -7.34
N THR A 283 20.86 -0.91 -8.24
CA THR A 283 20.07 -1.38 -9.39
C THR A 283 20.86 -1.46 -10.70
N GLY A 284 22.17 -1.12 -10.69
CA GLY A 284 23.02 -1.08 -11.88
C GLY A 284 22.72 0.05 -12.87
N SER A 285 21.73 0.89 -12.58
CA SER A 285 21.36 2.07 -13.36
C SER A 285 20.95 3.24 -12.44
N SER A 286 20.77 4.43 -13.01
CA SER A 286 20.27 5.59 -12.27
C SER A 286 19.36 6.44 -13.15
N ALA A 287 18.27 6.95 -12.56
CA ALA A 287 17.37 7.87 -13.23
C ALA A 287 18.11 9.14 -13.69
N LEU A 288 17.80 9.58 -14.91
CA LEU A 288 18.59 10.60 -15.61
C LEU A 288 18.60 11.98 -14.91
N GLY A 289 17.50 12.37 -14.25
CA GLY A 289 17.42 13.60 -13.45
C GLY A 289 18.39 13.62 -12.26
N PRO A 290 18.28 12.67 -11.30
CA PRO A 290 19.25 12.50 -10.22
C PRO A 290 20.70 12.31 -10.70
N ALA A 291 20.93 11.57 -11.79
CA ALA A 291 22.27 11.38 -12.35
C ALA A 291 22.91 12.69 -12.85
N ALA A 292 22.13 13.54 -13.54
CA ALA A 292 22.59 14.86 -13.96
C ALA A 292 22.85 15.79 -12.76
N ALA A 293 21.97 15.78 -11.75
CA ALA A 293 22.15 16.55 -10.52
C ALA A 293 23.39 16.12 -9.71
N ALA A 294 23.72 14.82 -9.72
CA ALA A 294 24.94 14.29 -9.11
C ALA A 294 26.20 14.68 -9.88
N ALA A 295 26.18 14.63 -11.23
CA ALA A 295 27.31 15.03 -12.07
C ALA A 295 27.71 16.50 -11.82
N THR A 296 26.73 17.42 -11.83
CA THR A 296 26.97 18.86 -11.56
C THR A 296 27.60 19.10 -10.19
N LYS A 297 27.25 18.29 -9.17
CA LYS A 297 27.85 18.38 -7.82
C LYS A 297 29.28 17.82 -7.73
N ALA A 298 29.66 16.91 -8.64
CA ALA A 298 31.00 16.33 -8.69
C ALA A 298 32.02 17.33 -9.31
N ASP A 299 31.63 18.00 -10.39
CA ASP A 299 32.47 19.04 -11.01
C ASP A 299 32.80 20.17 -10.01
N THR A 300 31.79 20.66 -9.26
CA THR A 300 31.99 21.72 -8.25
C THR A 300 32.90 21.35 -7.07
N ASN A 301 33.21 20.07 -6.87
CA ASN A 301 34.10 19.61 -5.79
C ASN A 301 35.55 19.37 -6.27
N SER A 302 35.87 19.68 -7.54
CA SER A 302 37.16 19.34 -8.15
C SER A 302 38.11 20.53 -8.35
N GLU A 303 37.71 21.77 -8.00
CA GLU A 303 38.54 22.97 -8.21
C GLU A 303 39.64 23.14 -7.16
N ASN A 304 40.85 22.68 -7.50
CA ASN A 304 42.10 23.14 -6.87
C ASN A 304 42.71 24.26 -7.73
N ILE A 305 42.66 25.49 -7.23
CA ILE A 305 43.53 26.65 -7.51
C ILE A 305 44.11 26.76 -8.95
N GLU A 306 43.52 27.62 -9.79
CA GLU A 306 44.29 28.63 -10.55
C GLU A 306 43.43 29.78 -11.12
N THR A 307 44.01 30.99 -11.10
CA THR A 307 43.60 32.31 -11.65
C THR A 307 42.23 32.56 -12.31
N PRO A 308 41.54 33.69 -11.99
CA PRO A 308 40.27 34.06 -12.63
C PRO A 308 40.48 34.70 -14.02
N THR A 309 40.16 33.99 -15.10
CA THR A 309 40.04 34.59 -16.45
C THR A 309 39.02 33.83 -17.30
N GLN A 310 38.03 34.56 -17.84
CA GLN A 310 36.97 34.10 -18.76
C GLN A 310 36.09 32.93 -18.26
N ALA A 311 35.00 33.28 -17.57
CA ALA A 311 33.92 32.34 -17.25
C ALA A 311 33.30 31.76 -18.53
N THR A 312 33.35 30.43 -18.68
CA THR A 312 32.70 29.69 -19.77
C THR A 312 31.53 28.89 -19.20
N PRO A 313 30.26 29.17 -19.56
CA PRO A 313 29.09 28.53 -18.95
C PRO A 313 28.89 27.08 -19.46
N GLY A 314 29.60 26.12 -18.84
CA GLY A 314 29.72 24.72 -19.28
C GLY A 314 28.51 23.81 -19.09
N THR A 315 27.38 24.31 -18.55
CA THR A 315 26.22 23.50 -18.16
C THR A 315 25.48 22.73 -19.27
N PRO A 316 25.35 23.18 -20.55
CA PRO A 316 24.40 22.58 -21.49
C PRO A 316 24.83 21.22 -22.07
N ALA A 317 26.08 20.79 -21.87
CA ALA A 317 26.67 19.65 -22.58
C ALA A 317 26.58 18.29 -21.85
N ILE A 318 26.09 18.25 -20.61
CA ILE A 318 26.03 17.01 -19.79
C ILE A 318 24.75 16.23 -20.08
N LEU A 319 23.58 16.90 -20.04
CA LEU A 319 22.28 16.25 -20.24
C LEU A 319 22.15 15.49 -21.58
N PRO A 320 22.51 16.05 -22.75
CA PRO A 320 22.41 15.33 -24.02
C PRO A 320 23.27 14.05 -24.06
N LYS A 321 24.51 14.12 -23.57
CA LYS A 321 25.44 12.97 -23.53
C LYS A 321 25.00 11.84 -22.60
N LEU A 322 24.09 12.13 -21.67
CA LEU A 322 23.45 11.14 -20.81
C LEU A 322 22.14 10.63 -21.42
N GLN A 323 21.36 11.48 -22.12
CA GLN A 323 20.21 11.06 -22.94
C GLN A 323 20.62 10.04 -24.01
N ASP A 324 21.73 10.26 -24.72
CA ASP A 324 22.30 9.35 -25.73
C ASP A 324 22.63 7.93 -25.19
N LYS A 325 22.68 7.77 -23.85
CA LYS A 325 22.99 6.52 -23.14
C LYS A 325 21.84 6.03 -22.27
N ALA A 326 20.70 6.70 -22.29
CA ALA A 326 19.58 6.35 -21.45
C ALA A 326 18.79 5.19 -22.08
N ILE A 327 18.46 4.21 -21.26
CA ILE A 327 17.62 3.07 -21.63
C ILE A 327 16.30 3.21 -20.87
N ARG A 328 15.18 3.07 -21.59
CA ARG A 328 13.84 3.07 -20.98
C ARG A 328 13.69 1.80 -20.15
N GLN A 329 13.51 1.95 -18.84
CA GLN A 329 13.35 0.86 -17.88
C GLN A 329 12.01 0.98 -17.15
N ARG A 330 11.46 -0.16 -16.74
CA ARG A 330 10.30 -0.26 -15.86
C ARG A 330 10.80 -0.39 -14.42
N VAL A 331 10.41 0.52 -13.55
CA VAL A 331 10.96 0.63 -12.18
C VAL A 331 9.83 0.58 -11.17
N LEU A 332 9.99 -0.27 -10.16
CA LEU A 332 9.11 -0.42 -9.01
C LEU A 332 9.79 0.21 -7.80
N TYR A 333 9.20 1.25 -7.25
CA TYR A 333 9.59 1.81 -5.96
C TYR A 333 8.61 1.34 -4.89
N THR A 334 9.10 1.09 -3.67
CA THR A 334 8.25 0.72 -2.53
C THR A 334 8.49 1.62 -1.33
N ALA A 335 7.49 1.73 -0.46
CA ALA A 335 7.56 2.39 0.84
C ALA A 335 6.70 1.60 1.83
N ASN A 336 7.22 1.35 3.05
CA ASN A 336 6.48 0.65 4.10
C ASN A 336 6.62 1.31 5.48
N VAL A 337 5.51 1.47 6.21
CA VAL A 337 5.49 1.62 7.67
C VAL A 337 4.54 0.61 8.29
N GLY A 338 4.90 0.05 9.44
CA GLY A 338 4.20 -1.07 10.05
C GLY A 338 4.57 -2.40 9.39
N ASP A 339 3.65 -3.36 9.46
CA ASP A 339 3.87 -4.78 9.16
C ASP A 339 2.95 -5.37 8.07
N ALA A 340 2.15 -4.53 7.41
CA ALA A 340 1.79 -4.79 6.03
C ALA A 340 3.05 -4.97 5.17
N ARG A 341 2.99 -5.83 4.16
CA ARG A 341 4.18 -6.33 3.43
C ARG A 341 3.90 -6.42 1.93
N ILE A 342 4.95 -6.14 1.15
CA ILE A 342 5.01 -6.26 -0.30
C ILE A 342 6.07 -7.28 -0.74
N VAL A 343 5.67 -8.17 -1.65
CA VAL A 343 6.48 -9.27 -2.20
C VAL A 343 6.39 -9.28 -3.72
N LEU A 344 7.53 -9.36 -4.39
CA LEU A 344 7.65 -9.55 -5.85
C LEU A 344 7.91 -11.04 -6.13
N CYS A 345 7.22 -11.61 -7.13
CA CYS A 345 7.55 -12.91 -7.68
C CYS A 345 8.57 -12.77 -8.81
N ARG A 346 9.80 -13.25 -8.59
CA ARG A 346 10.89 -13.30 -9.58
C ARG A 346 11.29 -14.75 -9.84
N ASN A 347 11.06 -15.27 -11.05
CA ASN A 347 11.26 -16.67 -11.44
C ASN A 347 10.54 -17.69 -10.53
N GLY A 348 9.39 -17.34 -9.96
CA GLY A 348 8.69 -18.16 -8.97
C GLY A 348 9.31 -18.13 -7.57
N LYS A 349 10.23 -17.20 -7.29
CA LYS A 349 10.75 -16.96 -5.94
C LYS A 349 10.24 -15.65 -5.38
N ALA A 350 9.83 -15.70 -4.12
CA ALA A 350 9.42 -14.54 -3.37
C ALA A 350 10.63 -13.66 -3.02
N LEU A 351 10.59 -12.41 -3.45
CA LEU A 351 11.51 -11.35 -3.08
C LEU A 351 10.72 -10.30 -2.28
N ARG A 352 10.93 -10.24 -0.96
CA ARG A 352 10.31 -9.23 -0.10
C ARG A 352 10.92 -7.86 -0.41
N LEU A 353 10.07 -6.86 -0.69
CA LEU A 353 10.46 -5.48 -1.01
C LEU A 353 10.09 -4.49 0.11
N SER A 354 10.08 -4.99 1.35
CA SER A 354 9.64 -4.28 2.56
C SER A 354 10.30 -4.87 3.80
N TYR A 355 10.30 -4.10 4.88
CA TYR A 355 10.73 -4.50 6.22
C TYR A 355 9.54 -4.38 7.16
N ASP A 356 9.30 -5.41 7.98
CA ASP A 356 8.14 -5.49 8.87
C ASP A 356 8.45 -4.79 10.19
N HIS A 357 7.78 -3.69 10.47
CA HIS A 357 8.02 -2.87 11.67
C HIS A 357 7.18 -3.34 12.87
N LYS A 358 7.38 -4.59 13.31
CA LYS A 358 6.76 -5.16 14.53
C LYS A 358 7.63 -4.92 15.75
N GLY A 359 7.03 -4.74 16.93
CA GLY A 359 7.73 -4.59 18.22
C GLY A 359 8.51 -5.82 18.68
N SER A 360 8.45 -6.94 17.95
CA SER A 360 9.32 -8.10 18.13
C SER A 360 10.67 -8.00 17.40
N ASP A 361 10.90 -6.98 16.55
CA ASP A 361 12.17 -6.78 15.87
C ASP A 361 13.23 -6.13 16.79
N GLU A 362 14.45 -6.63 16.75
CA GLU A 362 15.56 -6.13 17.57
C GLU A 362 16.01 -4.72 17.17
N ASN A 363 15.96 -4.37 15.88
CA ASN A 363 16.47 -3.08 15.41
C ASN A 363 15.46 -1.96 15.71
N GLU A 364 14.19 -2.21 15.46
CA GLU A 364 13.09 -1.31 15.83
C GLU A 364 12.92 -1.23 17.35
N GLY A 365 13.04 -2.34 18.08
CA GLY A 365 13.06 -2.34 19.55
C GLY A 365 14.20 -1.50 20.12
N ARG A 366 15.40 -1.60 19.55
CA ARG A 366 16.55 -0.74 19.90
C ARG A 366 16.31 0.73 19.55
N ARG A 367 15.63 1.04 18.44
CA ARG A 367 15.24 2.41 18.09
C ARG A 367 14.24 3.00 19.08
N VAL A 368 13.21 2.23 19.46
CA VAL A 368 12.21 2.64 20.46
C VAL A 368 12.86 2.86 21.83
N ALA A 369 13.77 1.98 22.25
CA ALA A 369 14.54 2.14 23.49
C ALA A 369 15.43 3.40 23.48
N ASN A 370 16.11 3.68 22.37
CA ASN A 370 16.91 4.91 22.20
C ASN A 370 16.06 6.20 22.23
N ALA A 371 14.77 6.11 21.88
CA ALA A 371 13.80 7.20 22.01
C ALA A 371 13.15 7.29 23.41
N GLY A 372 13.60 6.48 24.38
CA GLY A 372 13.06 6.46 25.75
C GLY A 372 11.78 5.63 25.92
N GLY A 373 11.34 4.91 24.89
CA GLY A 373 10.24 3.95 24.97
C GLY A 373 10.67 2.57 25.48
N LEU A 374 9.69 1.70 25.68
CA LEU A 374 9.91 0.32 26.12
C LEU A 374 9.14 -0.66 25.23
N ILE A 375 9.69 -1.84 24.97
CA ILE A 375 8.94 -2.95 24.39
C ILE A 375 8.45 -3.87 25.52
N LEU A 376 7.15 -4.08 25.61
CA LEU A 376 6.52 -5.04 26.53
C LEU A 376 5.60 -5.94 25.73
N ASN A 377 5.77 -7.27 25.85
CA ASN A 377 4.98 -8.27 25.10
C ASN A 377 4.90 -7.97 23.59
N ASN A 378 6.05 -7.63 22.98
CA ASN A 378 6.21 -7.22 21.59
C ASN A 378 5.41 -5.96 21.19
N ARG A 379 5.05 -5.10 22.15
CA ARG A 379 4.31 -3.85 21.93
C ARG A 379 5.03 -2.61 22.48
N VAL A 380 5.01 -1.52 21.73
CA VAL A 380 5.51 -0.20 22.14
C VAL A 380 4.72 0.29 23.36
N ASN A 381 5.42 0.50 24.47
CA ASN A 381 4.90 0.78 25.80
C ASN A 381 3.78 -0.18 26.25
N GLY A 382 3.77 -1.41 25.73
CA GLY A 382 2.70 -2.40 25.96
C GLY A 382 1.40 -2.16 25.17
N VAL A 383 1.31 -1.09 24.38
CA VAL A 383 0.09 -0.66 23.67
C VAL A 383 0.08 -1.15 22.22
N LEU A 384 0.97 -0.62 21.37
CA LEU A 384 0.90 -0.81 19.91
C LEU A 384 1.84 -1.92 19.42
N ALA A 385 1.37 -2.84 18.58
CA ALA A 385 2.18 -3.95 18.07
C ALA A 385 3.20 -3.54 17.02
N VAL A 386 2.92 -2.49 16.26
CA VAL A 386 3.85 -1.91 15.28
C VAL A 386 4.70 -0.80 15.89
N THR A 387 5.91 -0.64 15.36
CA THR A 387 6.89 0.39 15.72
C THR A 387 6.91 1.55 14.73
N ARG A 388 6.21 1.46 13.59
CA ARG A 388 5.99 2.56 12.65
C ARG A 388 4.54 2.56 12.18
N ALA A 389 3.96 3.74 12.04
CA ALA A 389 2.58 3.94 11.60
C ALA A 389 2.37 5.41 11.19
N LEU A 390 1.37 5.64 10.33
CA LEU A 390 0.83 6.96 10.02
C LEU A 390 -0.28 7.27 11.03
N GLY A 391 -0.23 8.43 11.68
CA GLY A 391 -1.10 8.77 12.80
C GLY A 391 -0.47 8.44 14.15
N ASP A 392 -1.23 7.82 15.07
CA ASP A 392 -0.81 7.54 16.46
C ASP A 392 -0.17 8.75 17.17
N ALA A 393 -0.84 9.90 17.08
CA ALA A 393 -0.32 11.17 17.59
C ALA A 393 -0.01 11.19 19.10
N TYR A 394 -0.48 10.21 19.86
CA TYR A 394 -0.20 10.01 21.29
C TYR A 394 1.07 9.17 21.56
N LEU A 395 1.69 8.58 20.52
CA LEU A 395 2.94 7.81 20.56
C LEU A 395 3.99 8.31 19.54
N LYS A 396 3.80 9.51 18.96
CA LYS A 396 4.54 9.96 17.77
C LYS A 396 6.07 9.96 17.93
N ASP A 397 6.56 10.26 19.13
CA ASP A 397 7.99 10.23 19.50
C ASP A 397 8.62 8.83 19.43
N LEU A 398 7.80 7.78 19.57
CA LEU A 398 8.21 6.38 19.57
C LEU A 398 7.82 5.64 18.29
N VAL A 399 6.66 5.98 17.70
CA VAL A 399 6.04 5.33 16.54
C VAL A 399 6.10 6.29 15.34
N THR A 400 7.19 6.22 14.57
CA THR A 400 7.46 7.18 13.48
C THR A 400 6.72 6.83 12.18
N GLY A 401 6.37 7.86 11.40
CA GLY A 401 5.89 7.73 10.01
C GLY A 401 6.98 7.57 8.95
N HIS A 402 8.27 7.53 9.28
CA HIS A 402 9.37 7.35 8.31
C HIS A 402 9.35 5.94 7.67
N PRO A 403 9.12 5.80 6.35
CA PRO A 403 9.06 4.50 5.68
C PRO A 403 10.43 3.85 5.49
N TYR A 404 10.44 2.52 5.45
CA TYR A 404 11.47 1.76 4.76
C TYR A 404 11.16 1.78 3.25
N THR A 405 12.10 2.24 2.42
CA THR A 405 11.89 2.40 0.97
C THR A 405 12.85 1.54 0.14
N THR A 406 12.42 1.09 -1.04
CA THR A 406 13.27 0.35 -1.99
C THR A 406 13.10 0.84 -3.43
N GLU A 407 14.10 0.55 -4.27
CA GLU A 407 14.07 0.70 -5.72
C GLU A 407 14.38 -0.67 -6.36
N THR A 408 13.52 -1.13 -7.27
CA THR A 408 13.70 -2.39 -8.00
C THR A 408 13.43 -2.18 -9.49
N VAL A 409 14.43 -2.42 -10.33
CA VAL A 409 14.22 -2.51 -11.79
C VAL A 409 13.53 -3.83 -12.11
N ILE A 410 12.43 -3.74 -12.88
CA ILE A 410 11.62 -4.88 -13.30
C ILE A 410 12.28 -5.59 -14.49
N GLN A 411 12.42 -6.90 -14.37
CA GLN A 411 13.03 -7.80 -15.34
C GLN A 411 11.90 -8.56 -16.08
N PRO A 412 11.50 -8.19 -17.31
CA PRO A 412 10.29 -8.73 -17.93
C PRO A 412 10.38 -10.22 -18.33
N ASP A 413 11.57 -10.81 -18.28
CA ASP A 413 11.78 -12.26 -18.46
C ASP A 413 11.67 -13.06 -17.16
N ALA A 414 11.61 -12.40 -16.00
CA ALA A 414 11.68 -13.03 -14.68
C ALA A 414 10.60 -12.57 -13.69
N ASP A 415 10.14 -11.32 -13.75
CA ASP A 415 9.15 -10.75 -12.83
C ASP A 415 7.73 -11.00 -13.32
N GLU A 416 6.95 -11.72 -12.52
CA GLU A 416 5.64 -12.27 -12.93
C GLU A 416 4.45 -11.48 -12.34
N PHE A 417 4.54 -11.12 -11.06
CA PHE A 417 3.50 -10.40 -10.32
C PHE A 417 4.02 -9.87 -8.98
N ILE A 418 3.28 -8.93 -8.40
CA ILE A 418 3.52 -8.32 -7.10
C ILE A 418 2.32 -8.62 -6.19
N ILE A 419 2.56 -8.90 -4.91
CA ILE A 419 1.54 -9.04 -3.86
C ILE A 419 1.76 -7.90 -2.84
N LEU A 420 0.70 -7.17 -2.49
CA LEU A 420 0.60 -6.35 -1.28
C LEU A 420 -0.48 -6.97 -0.38
N ALA A 421 -0.26 -7.06 0.93
CA ALA A 421 -1.33 -7.38 1.89
C ALA A 421 -1.04 -6.87 3.31
N CYS A 422 -2.08 -6.83 4.14
CA CYS A 422 -2.03 -6.60 5.59
C CYS A 422 -1.56 -7.84 6.39
N ASP A 423 -1.37 -7.70 7.70
CA ASP A 423 -0.83 -8.78 8.54
C ASP A 423 -1.75 -10.01 8.60
N GLY A 424 -3.07 -9.83 8.43
CA GLY A 424 -4.07 -10.89 8.37
C GLY A 424 -3.86 -11.93 7.25
N LEU A 425 -3.04 -11.63 6.22
CA LEU A 425 -2.48 -12.64 5.31
C LEU A 425 -1.13 -13.19 5.84
N TRP A 426 -0.23 -12.28 6.21
CA TRP A 426 1.20 -12.54 6.40
C TRP A 426 1.60 -13.19 7.72
N ASP A 427 0.74 -13.13 8.75
CA ASP A 427 0.93 -13.83 10.02
C ASP A 427 0.51 -15.32 9.92
N VAL A 428 -0.22 -15.71 8.86
CA VAL A 428 -0.61 -17.12 8.60
C VAL A 428 -0.03 -17.73 7.32
N CYS A 429 0.41 -16.93 6.33
CA CYS A 429 1.01 -17.40 5.07
C CYS A 429 2.43 -16.83 4.88
N SER A 430 3.37 -17.69 4.48
CA SER A 430 4.74 -17.25 4.18
C SER A 430 4.89 -16.65 2.76
N ASP A 431 5.88 -15.79 2.55
CA ASP A 431 6.09 -15.07 1.27
C ASP A 431 6.14 -16.02 0.06
N GLN A 432 6.89 -17.13 0.18
CA GLN A 432 7.06 -18.13 -0.88
C GLN A 432 5.80 -18.98 -1.08
N GLU A 433 5.11 -19.34 0.01
CA GLU A 433 3.83 -20.06 -0.04
C GLU A 433 2.75 -19.26 -0.77
N SER A 434 2.63 -17.97 -0.45
CA SER A 434 1.74 -17.04 -1.17
C SER A 434 2.09 -16.94 -2.66
N VAL A 435 3.39 -16.87 -3.01
CA VAL A 435 3.84 -16.87 -4.41
C VAL A 435 3.49 -18.19 -5.13
N ASP A 436 3.81 -19.34 -4.55
CA ASP A 436 3.59 -20.65 -5.17
C ASP A 436 2.10 -20.97 -5.35
N LEU A 437 1.24 -20.56 -4.41
CA LEU A 437 -0.21 -20.72 -4.48
C LEU A 437 -0.84 -20.03 -5.70
N ILE A 438 -0.45 -18.78 -5.98
CA ILE A 438 -1.07 -18.00 -7.07
C ILE A 438 -0.29 -18.04 -8.38
N ARG A 439 0.95 -18.55 -8.43
CA ARG A 439 1.86 -18.36 -9.58
C ARG A 439 1.20 -18.58 -10.94
N ASN A 440 0.47 -19.68 -11.09
CA ASN A 440 -0.17 -20.10 -12.34
C ASN A 440 -1.51 -19.39 -12.65
N VAL A 441 -2.09 -18.66 -11.70
CA VAL A 441 -3.42 -18.02 -11.78
C VAL A 441 -3.32 -16.67 -12.50
N GLN A 442 -3.63 -16.66 -13.79
CA GLN A 442 -3.42 -15.49 -14.66
C GLN A 442 -4.32 -14.29 -14.33
N ASP A 443 -5.54 -14.52 -13.84
CA ASP A 443 -6.41 -13.44 -13.38
C ASP A 443 -5.96 -12.94 -12.00
N ALA A 444 -5.69 -11.64 -11.91
CA ALA A 444 -5.25 -10.99 -10.67
C ALA A 444 -6.35 -11.02 -9.60
N GLN A 445 -7.64 -10.96 -9.98
CA GLN A 445 -8.75 -10.97 -9.03
C GLN A 445 -8.99 -12.35 -8.42
N GLN A 446 -8.90 -13.41 -9.24
CA GLN A 446 -8.90 -14.79 -8.76
C GLN A 446 -7.67 -15.07 -7.88
N ALA A 447 -6.49 -14.53 -8.23
CA ALA A 447 -5.28 -14.69 -7.45
C ALA A 447 -5.39 -14.05 -6.05
N SER A 448 -5.83 -12.79 -5.94
CA SER A 448 -6.03 -12.15 -4.63
C SER A 448 -7.06 -12.91 -3.77
N LYS A 449 -8.12 -13.43 -4.40
CA LYS A 449 -9.15 -14.20 -3.69
C LYS A 449 -8.61 -15.51 -3.13
N ILE A 450 -7.76 -16.23 -3.88
CA ILE A 450 -7.15 -17.49 -3.42
C ILE A 450 -6.30 -17.27 -2.17
N LEU A 451 -5.57 -16.15 -2.06
CA LEU A 451 -4.77 -15.82 -0.88
C LEU A 451 -5.65 -15.54 0.36
N VAL A 452 -6.73 -14.76 0.20
CA VAL A 452 -7.68 -14.48 1.28
C VAL A 452 -8.42 -15.75 1.72
N ASP A 453 -8.88 -16.57 0.77
CA ASP A 453 -9.52 -17.87 1.07
C ASP A 453 -8.56 -18.80 1.82
N HIS A 454 -7.28 -18.84 1.44
CA HIS A 454 -6.25 -19.67 2.08
C HIS A 454 -5.92 -19.20 3.51
N ALA A 455 -5.79 -17.89 3.73
CA ALA A 455 -5.56 -17.32 5.06
C ALA A 455 -6.75 -17.53 6.00
N LEU A 456 -7.99 -17.39 5.50
CA LEU A 456 -9.21 -17.73 6.25
C LEU A 456 -9.29 -19.23 6.57
N ALA A 457 -8.84 -20.11 5.67
CA ALA A 457 -8.75 -21.56 5.91
C ALA A 457 -7.66 -21.92 6.95
N ARG A 458 -6.64 -21.08 7.11
CA ARG A 458 -5.58 -21.20 8.13
C ARG A 458 -5.86 -20.45 9.43
N PHE A 459 -7.13 -20.12 9.67
CA PHE A 459 -7.61 -19.50 10.91
C PHE A 459 -6.99 -18.11 11.19
N SER A 460 -6.71 -17.31 10.16
CA SER A 460 -6.45 -15.88 10.35
C SER A 460 -7.56 -15.26 11.20
N THR A 461 -7.17 -14.40 12.15
CA THR A 461 -8.06 -13.76 13.12
C THR A 461 -8.31 -12.29 12.84
N ASP A 462 -7.62 -11.71 11.86
CA ASP A 462 -7.74 -10.29 11.57
C ASP A 462 -8.57 -9.99 10.32
N ASN A 463 -8.73 -8.72 9.98
CA ASN A 463 -9.16 -8.28 8.67
C ASN A 463 -8.15 -8.76 7.62
N LEU A 464 -8.61 -8.99 6.39
CA LEU A 464 -7.75 -9.41 5.29
C LEU A 464 -7.98 -8.50 4.10
N SER A 465 -6.92 -7.90 3.60
CA SER A 465 -6.84 -7.14 2.36
C SER A 465 -5.64 -7.62 1.57
N CYS A 466 -5.87 -8.14 0.36
CA CYS A 466 -4.82 -8.61 -0.53
C CYS A 466 -5.00 -7.99 -1.92
N MET A 467 -3.94 -7.36 -2.43
CA MET A 467 -3.86 -6.82 -3.78
C MET A 467 -2.79 -7.58 -4.55
N VAL A 468 -3.15 -8.07 -5.74
CA VAL A 468 -2.23 -8.73 -6.68
C VAL A 468 -2.12 -7.88 -7.94
N ILE A 469 -0.89 -7.57 -8.35
CA ILE A 469 -0.60 -6.88 -9.60
C ILE A 469 0.12 -7.86 -10.53
N ARG A 470 -0.60 -8.37 -11.54
CA ARG A 470 -0.05 -9.19 -12.64
C ARG A 470 0.68 -8.30 -13.63
N LEU A 471 1.90 -8.67 -14.03
CA LEU A 471 2.67 -7.94 -15.04
C LEU A 471 2.48 -8.59 -16.42
N ASP A 472 2.36 -7.78 -17.46
CA ASP A 472 2.37 -8.25 -18.86
C ASP A 472 3.82 -8.19 -19.40
N SER A 473 4.54 -9.29 -19.22
CA SER A 473 5.90 -9.49 -19.71
C SER A 473 6.07 -9.19 -21.20
N ASN A 474 5.05 -9.44 -22.03
CA ASN A 474 5.12 -9.20 -23.47
C ASN A 474 5.02 -7.70 -23.76
N ARG A 475 4.02 -7.03 -23.15
CA ARG A 475 3.81 -5.58 -23.28
C ARG A 475 5.03 -4.78 -22.81
N VAL A 476 5.69 -5.20 -21.73
CA VAL A 476 6.93 -4.57 -21.24
C VAL A 476 8.09 -4.80 -22.22
N LYS A 477 8.24 -6.00 -22.79
CA LYS A 477 9.27 -6.28 -23.82
C LYS A 477 9.04 -5.49 -25.11
N ASP A 478 7.80 -5.37 -25.58
CA ASP A 478 7.48 -4.60 -26.79
C ASP A 478 7.86 -3.13 -26.64
N LEU A 479 7.60 -2.54 -25.47
CA LEU A 479 7.94 -1.14 -25.18
C LEU A 479 9.46 -0.91 -25.04
N ILE A 480 10.19 -1.87 -24.44
CA ILE A 480 11.65 -1.78 -24.28
C ILE A 480 12.39 -2.04 -25.61
N ASN A 481 12.00 -3.07 -26.37
CA ASN A 481 12.76 -3.56 -27.53
C ASN A 481 12.42 -2.82 -28.83
N ASN A 482 11.14 -2.47 -29.04
CA ASN A 482 10.68 -1.91 -30.32
C ASN A 482 10.53 -0.39 -30.29
N HIS A 483 10.55 0.24 -29.10
CA HIS A 483 10.21 1.65 -28.85
C HIS A 483 8.84 2.09 -29.42
N THR A 484 7.97 1.15 -29.80
CA THR A 484 6.70 1.43 -30.48
C THR A 484 5.64 1.92 -29.50
N GLY A 485 5.34 3.22 -29.55
CA GLY A 485 4.34 3.85 -28.70
C GLY A 485 4.83 4.07 -27.27
N LEU A 486 6.00 4.72 -27.15
CA LEU A 486 6.54 5.20 -25.88
C LEU A 486 5.47 5.91 -25.04
N ILE A 487 5.48 5.62 -23.75
CA ILE A 487 4.51 6.09 -22.76
C ILE A 487 5.16 6.19 -21.38
N GLY A 488 4.58 7.00 -20.50
CA GLY A 488 4.94 7.09 -19.08
C GLY A 488 6.06 8.05 -18.73
N VAL A 489 6.73 8.65 -19.73
CA VAL A 489 7.68 9.76 -19.56
C VAL A 489 7.12 11.01 -20.25
N ASP A 490 7.32 12.17 -19.66
CA ASP A 490 6.80 13.42 -20.18
C ASP A 490 7.45 13.76 -21.53
N GLY A 491 6.69 14.32 -22.46
CA GLY A 491 7.19 14.56 -23.82
C GLY A 491 7.11 13.33 -24.75
N ASP A 492 6.71 12.16 -24.26
CA ASP A 492 6.22 11.07 -25.12
C ASP A 492 5.00 11.54 -25.95
N PRO A 493 4.68 10.89 -27.09
CA PRO A 493 3.53 11.27 -27.93
C PRO A 493 2.18 11.20 -27.21
N HIS A 494 2.09 10.49 -26.08
CA HIS A 494 0.87 10.30 -25.31
C HIS A 494 0.84 11.04 -23.96
N THR A 495 1.98 11.56 -23.51
CA THR A 495 2.01 12.53 -22.41
C THR A 495 1.90 13.98 -22.90
N LYS A 496 2.16 14.25 -24.19
CA LYS A 496 1.94 15.55 -24.88
C LYS A 496 0.45 15.87 -25.13
N VAL A 497 -0.35 15.97 -24.07
CA VAL A 497 -1.76 16.37 -24.15
C VAL A 497 -1.93 17.82 -23.67
N ALA A 498 -2.31 18.73 -24.58
CA ALA A 498 -2.50 20.14 -24.25
C ALA A 498 -3.72 20.34 -23.33
N GLY A 499 -3.51 20.88 -22.12
CA GLY A 499 -4.55 20.94 -21.09
C GLY A 499 -4.88 19.58 -20.46
N GLY A 500 -4.00 18.59 -20.60
CA GLY A 500 -4.15 17.29 -19.99
C GLY A 500 -4.04 17.34 -18.46
N VAL A 501 -4.80 16.47 -17.79
CA VAL A 501 -4.83 16.30 -16.32
C VAL A 501 -4.43 14.88 -15.92
N SER A 502 -4.03 14.67 -14.67
CA SER A 502 -3.80 13.31 -14.15
C SER A 502 -5.11 12.53 -14.00
N GLU A 503 -5.02 11.21 -13.83
CA GLU A 503 -6.18 10.39 -13.45
C GLU A 503 -6.75 10.85 -12.09
N ALA A 504 -5.89 11.10 -11.10
CA ALA A 504 -6.27 11.45 -9.74
C ALA A 504 -6.96 12.82 -9.65
N ASP A 505 -6.38 13.87 -10.28
CA ASP A 505 -7.02 15.20 -10.33
C ASP A 505 -8.41 15.08 -10.98
N LYS A 506 -8.56 14.30 -12.07
CA LYS A 506 -9.87 14.14 -12.73
C LYS A 506 -10.86 13.31 -11.92
N ILE A 507 -10.41 12.45 -11.00
CA ILE A 507 -11.31 11.79 -10.04
C ILE A 507 -11.80 12.81 -8.99
N VAL A 508 -10.89 13.61 -8.43
CA VAL A 508 -11.23 14.66 -7.46
C VAL A 508 -12.11 15.75 -8.08
N GLU A 509 -11.84 16.17 -9.32
CA GLU A 509 -12.65 17.14 -10.09
C GLU A 509 -14.11 16.66 -10.24
N ARG A 510 -14.32 15.36 -10.55
CA ARG A 510 -15.66 14.76 -10.63
C ARG A 510 -16.36 14.74 -9.26
N ALA A 511 -15.64 14.41 -8.18
CA ALA A 511 -16.19 14.45 -6.83
C ALA A 511 -16.60 15.89 -6.43
N GLN A 512 -15.76 16.89 -6.73
CA GLN A 512 -16.05 18.30 -6.50
C GLN A 512 -17.27 18.77 -7.32
N LYS A 513 -17.34 18.47 -8.62
CA LYS A 513 -18.51 18.73 -9.48
C LYS A 513 -19.79 18.12 -8.89
N SER A 514 -19.70 16.88 -8.37
CA SER A 514 -20.83 16.20 -7.73
C SER A 514 -21.29 16.92 -6.44
N LEU A 515 -20.36 17.28 -5.54
CA LEU A 515 -20.68 18.04 -4.32
C LEU A 515 -21.38 19.38 -4.63
N VAL A 516 -20.84 20.14 -5.57
CA VAL A 516 -21.42 21.43 -6.00
C VAL A 516 -22.83 21.21 -6.59
N SER A 517 -23.02 20.20 -7.44
CA SER A 517 -24.35 19.87 -8.01
C SER A 517 -25.39 19.45 -6.97
N SER A 518 -24.94 18.94 -5.82
CA SER A 518 -25.80 18.56 -4.68
C SER A 518 -26.13 19.72 -3.72
N GLY A 519 -25.59 20.93 -3.97
CA GLY A 519 -25.86 22.11 -3.15
C GLY A 519 -25.13 22.15 -1.80
N LEU A 520 -24.04 21.39 -1.64
CA LEU A 520 -23.33 21.21 -0.36
C LEU A 520 -22.07 22.09 -0.18
N ALA A 521 -21.79 23.00 -1.11
CA ALA A 521 -20.55 23.80 -1.12
C ALA A 521 -20.82 25.30 -1.11
N ASP A 522 -20.65 25.93 0.06
CA ASP A 522 -20.47 27.38 0.19
C ASP A 522 -19.03 27.80 -0.19
N ASN A 523 -18.83 29.10 -0.46
CA ASN A 523 -17.61 29.65 -1.04
C ASN A 523 -16.29 29.13 -0.44
N GLN A 524 -15.34 28.75 -1.31
CA GLN A 524 -14.06 28.13 -0.96
C GLN A 524 -13.20 28.94 0.04
N VAL A 525 -13.24 30.28 -0.04
CA VAL A 525 -12.54 31.18 0.91
C VAL A 525 -13.19 31.18 2.31
N ALA A 526 -14.49 30.90 2.40
CA ALA A 526 -15.17 30.68 3.68
C ALA A 526 -14.84 29.28 4.25
N ALA A 527 -14.66 28.28 3.39
CA ALA A 527 -14.27 26.93 3.81
C ALA A 527 -12.89 26.91 4.48
N GLU A 528 -11.87 27.59 3.94
CA GLU A 528 -10.53 27.67 4.58
C GLU A 528 -10.61 28.25 6.00
N LYS A 529 -11.31 29.38 6.17
CA LYS A 529 -11.47 30.01 7.49
C LYS A 529 -12.34 29.18 8.45
N ALA A 530 -13.36 28.49 7.91
CA ALA A 530 -14.16 27.54 8.67
C ALA A 530 -13.38 26.27 9.03
N ASN A 531 -12.28 25.93 8.34
CA ASN A 531 -11.46 24.76 8.64
C ASN A 531 -10.72 24.96 9.97
N GLU A 532 -10.01 26.09 10.11
CA GLU A 532 -9.37 26.49 11.37
C GLU A 532 -10.39 26.53 12.52
N GLU A 533 -11.55 27.16 12.30
CA GLU A 533 -12.58 27.27 13.34
C GLU A 533 -13.26 25.93 13.67
N THR A 534 -13.40 25.02 12.70
CA THR A 534 -14.00 23.69 12.91
C THR A 534 -13.03 22.74 13.59
N ILE A 535 -11.75 22.75 13.22
CA ILE A 535 -10.68 22.03 13.94
C ILE A 535 -10.66 22.51 15.40
N HIS A 536 -10.72 23.83 15.64
CA HIS A 536 -10.78 24.41 16.98
C HIS A 536 -12.06 23.99 17.74
N ARG A 537 -13.25 24.04 17.12
CA ARG A 537 -14.52 23.60 17.74
C ARG A 537 -14.54 22.09 18.04
N MET A 538 -13.93 21.25 17.19
CA MET A 538 -13.81 19.80 17.42
C MET A 538 -12.84 19.51 18.57
N ALA A 539 -11.68 20.16 18.60
CA ALA A 539 -10.73 20.07 19.71
C ALA A 539 -11.36 20.50 21.05
N CYS A 540 -12.17 21.56 21.05
CA CYS A 540 -12.95 22.00 22.21
C CYS A 540 -14.07 21.03 22.60
N SER A 541 -14.65 20.28 21.66
CA SER A 541 -15.74 19.33 21.94
C SER A 541 -15.21 18.06 22.61
N ASN A 542 -14.06 17.54 22.17
CA ASN A 542 -13.46 16.35 22.77
C ASN A 542 -12.95 16.60 24.21
N ARG A 543 -12.69 17.86 24.60
CA ARG A 543 -12.43 18.24 26.02
C ARG A 543 -13.68 18.18 26.92
N LYS A 544 -14.85 17.83 26.40
CA LYS A 544 -16.10 17.66 27.15
C LYS A 544 -16.57 16.20 27.27
N GLN A 545 -15.72 15.23 26.95
CA GLN A 545 -15.90 13.89 27.51
C GLN A 545 -15.51 13.95 28.99
N GLU A 546 -16.48 13.70 29.88
CA GLU A 546 -16.22 13.59 31.32
C GLU A 546 -15.23 12.45 31.59
N PRO A 547 -14.35 12.56 32.59
CA PRO A 547 -13.55 11.42 33.03
C PRO A 547 -14.48 10.28 33.45
N GLY A 548 -14.18 9.06 33.00
CA GLY A 548 -14.92 7.87 33.40
C GLY A 548 -14.99 7.73 34.93
N PRO A 549 -16.05 7.11 35.48
CA PRO A 549 -16.36 7.19 36.90
C PRO A 549 -15.19 6.73 37.76
N ALA A 550 -14.66 7.67 38.56
CA ALA A 550 -13.58 7.38 39.49
C ALA A 550 -14.01 6.28 40.47
N MET A 551 -13.16 5.27 40.63
CA MET A 551 -13.36 4.22 41.62
C MET A 551 -13.40 4.85 43.01
N SER A 552 -14.60 4.95 43.59
CA SER A 552 -14.79 5.44 44.95
C SER A 552 -14.24 4.40 45.93
N ILE A 553 -12.96 4.55 46.27
CA ILE A 553 -12.38 3.93 47.45
C ILE A 553 -13.10 4.56 48.64
N LYS A 554 -13.96 3.78 49.29
CA LYS A 554 -14.55 4.19 50.57
C LYS A 554 -13.45 4.19 51.62
N GLU A 555 -13.22 5.33 52.24
CA GLU A 555 -12.49 5.39 53.50
C GLU A 555 -13.28 4.58 54.54
N SER A 556 -12.74 3.42 54.90
CA SER A 556 -13.14 2.65 56.07
C SER A 556 -11.96 2.63 57.03
N ASN A 557 -12.04 3.46 58.07
CA ASN A 557 -11.09 3.45 59.17
C ASN A 557 -11.24 2.15 59.97
N ASP A 558 -10.39 1.16 59.68
CA ASP A 558 -10.01 0.08 60.60
C ASP A 558 -8.71 -0.57 60.08
N LEU A 559 -7.58 -0.19 60.69
CA LEU A 559 -6.25 -0.77 60.42
C LEU A 559 -5.80 -1.64 61.60
N PRO A 560 -5.60 -2.96 61.41
CA PRO A 560 -4.78 -3.75 62.32
C PRO A 560 -3.29 -3.48 62.03
N SER A 561 -2.51 -3.19 63.06
CA SER A 561 -1.07 -2.92 62.93
C SER A 561 -0.29 -4.15 62.48
N VAL A 562 0.69 -3.95 61.58
CA VAL A 562 1.73 -4.93 61.25
C VAL A 562 3.07 -4.20 61.20
N ASP A 563 4.02 -4.61 62.04
CA ASP A 563 5.31 -3.94 62.17
C ASP A 563 6.20 -4.14 60.95
N ILE A 564 6.85 -3.05 60.50
CA ILE A 564 7.91 -3.08 59.48
C ILE A 564 9.24 -2.84 60.18
N LEU A 565 10.11 -3.85 60.14
CA LEU A 565 11.48 -3.78 60.66
C LEU A 565 12.32 -2.75 59.88
N SER A 566 12.92 -1.80 60.60
CA SER A 566 13.94 -0.89 60.06
C SER A 566 15.35 -1.46 60.27
N PRO A 567 16.27 -1.30 59.30
CA PRO A 567 17.61 -1.90 59.38
C PRO A 567 18.64 -1.02 60.12
N ASN A 568 19.76 -1.67 60.48
CA ASN A 568 21.07 -1.11 60.87
C ASN A 568 21.13 -0.24 62.14
N GLN A 569 21.60 -0.87 63.22
CA GLN A 569 22.66 -0.30 64.06
C GLN A 569 23.59 -1.41 64.56
N SER A 570 24.89 -1.24 64.35
CA SER A 570 25.97 -1.86 65.12
C SER A 570 26.79 -0.72 65.76
N PRO A 571 27.38 -0.96 66.94
CA PRO A 571 28.81 -1.26 66.95
C PRO A 571 29.26 -2.22 68.08
N ASP A 572 30.59 -2.33 68.21
CA ASP A 572 31.39 -2.77 69.35
C ASP A 572 31.39 -4.26 69.78
N ASP A 573 32.56 -4.89 69.59
CA ASP A 573 32.94 -6.23 70.02
C ASP A 573 34.38 -6.17 70.61
N PRO A 574 34.62 -6.49 71.90
CA PRO A 574 35.87 -6.12 72.59
C PRO A 574 36.91 -7.25 72.75
N SER A 575 38.18 -6.85 72.59
CA SER A 575 39.38 -7.41 73.26
C SER A 575 39.68 -8.93 73.20
N GLY A 576 40.38 -9.34 72.14
CA GLY A 576 41.80 -9.76 72.21
C GLY A 576 42.37 -10.64 73.35
N SER A 577 42.91 -11.79 72.92
CA SER A 577 44.20 -12.42 73.32
C SER A 577 44.34 -13.28 74.60
N THR A 578 45.03 -14.42 74.41
CA THR A 578 45.59 -15.39 75.39
C THR A 578 44.58 -16.14 76.29
N GLN A 579 44.79 -17.42 76.62
CA GLN A 579 45.91 -18.35 76.32
C GLN A 579 45.51 -19.44 75.32
#